data_AF-A0AAU9ISE4-F1
#
_entry.id   AF-A0AAU9ISE4-F1
#
_cell.length_a   1.000
_cell.length_b   1.000
_cell.length_c   1.000
_cell.angle_alpha   90.00
_cell.angle_beta   90.00
_cell.angle_gamma   90.00
#
_symmetry.space_group_name_H-M   'P 1'
#
loop_
_entity.id
_entity.type
_entity.pdbx_description
1 polymer ?
#
loop_
_entity_poly.entity_id
_entity_poly.type
_entity_poly.pdbx_seq_one_letter_code
_entity_poly.pdbx_strand_id
1 'polypeptide(L)'
;MGIFESKFNQGHRIIEVYEGFPAEEVKLQPFIDFIVAVNGTKLIDSTIPFNDIVKLNANCELTLEVYNLIEEKSREIKVTPRTIDGEGVLGVALRYENSIQAWSETLHITKVLDDGPAKEVGLVANEDFIVGSKDFDMESIDELEEYAETNPYVNLYVYSNATKSVRSVTINTGYPEKKGRLGLEIAIGALHSIK
;
A
#
# COMPACT_ATOMS: atom_id res chain seq x y z
N MET A 1 -24.19 3.60 -10.57
CA MET A 1 -23.05 3.12 -11.38
C MET A 1 -22.14 4.31 -11.59
N GLY A 2 -21.27 4.59 -10.61
CA GLY A 2 -20.24 5.61 -10.75
C GLY A 2 -19.06 4.94 -11.42
N ILE A 3 -18.66 5.44 -12.58
CA ILE A 3 -17.41 5.03 -13.23
C ILE A 3 -16.29 5.58 -12.34
N PHE A 4 -15.34 4.75 -11.95
CA PHE A 4 -14.16 5.16 -11.20
C PHE A 4 -13.30 6.03 -12.14
N GLU A 5 -13.56 7.34 -12.16
CA GLU A 5 -12.71 8.31 -12.87
C GLU A 5 -11.61 8.76 -11.90
N SER A 6 -10.56 7.94 -11.81
CA SER A 6 -9.32 8.39 -11.18
C SER A 6 -8.77 9.58 -11.97
N LYS A 7 -8.52 10.71 -11.28
CA LYS A 7 -7.82 11.86 -11.87
C LYS A 7 -6.37 11.53 -12.25
N PHE A 8 -5.82 10.43 -11.71
CA PHE A 8 -4.45 9.96 -11.94
C PHE A 8 -4.44 8.48 -12.26
N ASN A 9 -4.47 8.11 -13.53
CA ASN A 9 -4.48 6.71 -13.93
C ASN A 9 -3.17 5.97 -13.61
N GLN A 10 -2.05 6.66 -13.37
CA GLN A 10 -0.74 6.08 -13.09
C GLN A 10 0.07 6.95 -12.13
N GLY A 11 0.98 6.33 -11.37
CA GLY A 11 1.90 7.03 -10.48
C GLY A 11 2.84 6.06 -9.76
N HIS A 12 3.68 6.61 -8.88
CA HIS A 12 4.56 5.80 -8.03
C HIS A 12 3.83 5.45 -6.73
N ARG A 13 3.27 4.24 -6.66
CA ARG A 13 2.65 3.70 -5.45
C ARG A 13 3.69 3.54 -4.36
N ILE A 14 3.35 3.98 -3.14
CA ILE A 14 4.16 3.73 -1.95
C ILE A 14 4.06 2.25 -1.57
N ILE A 15 5.16 1.51 -1.56
CA ILE A 15 5.18 0.09 -1.15
C ILE A 15 5.62 -0.05 0.31
N GLU A 16 6.61 0.73 0.72
CA GLU A 16 7.14 0.70 2.08
C GLU A 16 7.72 2.07 2.43
N VAL A 17 7.59 2.45 3.70
CA VAL A 17 8.20 3.66 4.27
C VAL A 17 9.18 3.19 5.34
N TYR A 18 10.45 3.56 5.19
CA TYR A 18 11.51 3.09 6.08
C TYR A 18 11.63 3.98 7.32
N GLU A 19 11.68 3.35 8.49
CA GLU A 19 11.86 4.02 9.78
C GLU A 19 13.19 4.80 9.84
N GLY A 20 13.15 5.99 10.40
CA GLY A 20 14.30 6.88 10.57
C GLY A 20 14.64 7.75 9.36
N PHE A 21 13.87 7.67 8.27
CA PHE A 21 14.07 8.43 7.04
C PHE A 21 13.00 9.53 6.82
N PRO A 22 13.28 10.56 5.99
CA PRO A 22 12.36 11.69 5.80
C PRO A 22 10.94 11.32 5.37
N ALA A 23 10.74 10.23 4.63
CA ALA A 23 9.42 9.78 4.20
C ALA A 23 8.50 9.38 5.37
N GLU A 24 9.06 8.96 6.50
CA GLU A 24 8.31 8.65 7.72
C GLU A 24 7.65 9.90 8.30
N GLU A 25 8.34 11.04 8.26
CA GLU A 25 7.92 12.31 8.87
C GLU A 25 6.66 12.90 8.20
N VAL A 26 6.42 12.53 6.94
CA VAL A 26 5.32 13.03 6.10
C VAL A 26 4.11 12.10 6.01
N LYS A 27 4.09 11.01 6.80
CA LYS A 27 2.94 10.11 6.99
C LYS A 27 2.37 9.57 5.68
N LEU A 28 3.23 9.13 4.77
CA LEU A 28 2.82 8.37 3.60
C LEU A 28 2.23 7.02 4.02
N GLN A 29 1.14 6.62 3.37
CA GLN A 29 0.44 5.37 3.63
C GLN A 29 0.77 4.33 2.54
N PRO A 30 1.47 3.23 2.89
CA PRO A 30 1.75 2.16 1.94
C PRO A 30 0.49 1.63 1.25
N PHE A 31 0.64 1.22 0.00
CA PHE A 31 -0.36 0.65 -0.90
C PHE A 31 -1.56 1.54 -1.24
N ILE A 32 -1.79 2.65 -0.55
CA ILE A 32 -2.92 3.54 -0.85
C ILE A 32 -2.49 4.94 -1.24
N ASP A 33 -1.24 5.35 -1.00
CA ASP A 33 -0.71 6.60 -1.54
C ASP A 33 0.10 6.36 -2.83
N PHE A 34 -0.01 7.32 -3.74
CA PHE A 34 0.74 7.42 -4.99
C PHE A 34 1.41 8.79 -5.08
N ILE A 35 2.72 8.84 -5.30
CA ILE A 35 3.39 10.08 -5.70
C ILE A 35 3.12 10.29 -7.19
N VAL A 36 2.47 11.39 -7.52
CA VAL A 36 2.01 11.70 -8.90
C VAL A 36 2.69 12.94 -9.48
N ALA A 37 3.21 13.84 -8.64
CA ALA A 37 3.98 15.00 -9.08
C ALA A 37 5.07 15.39 -8.07
N VAL A 38 6.08 16.10 -8.54
CA VAL A 38 7.13 16.72 -7.73
C VAL A 38 7.38 18.15 -8.22
N ASN A 39 7.38 19.11 -7.30
CA ASN A 39 7.56 20.54 -7.55
C ASN A 39 6.65 21.09 -8.67
N GLY A 40 5.39 20.61 -8.71
CA GLY A 40 4.39 21.00 -9.71
C GLY A 40 4.52 20.29 -11.07
N THR A 41 5.57 19.49 -11.28
CA THR A 41 5.74 18.67 -12.49
C THR A 41 5.15 17.29 -12.25
N LYS A 42 4.15 16.91 -13.05
CA LYS A 42 3.60 15.55 -13.03
C LYS A 42 4.68 14.56 -13.44
N LEU A 43 4.78 13.46 -12.70
CA LEU A 43 5.80 12.44 -12.96
C LEU A 43 5.57 11.70 -14.28
N ILE A 44 4.31 11.58 -14.72
CA ILE A 44 3.97 11.02 -16.04
C ILE A 44 4.51 11.86 -17.21
N ASP A 45 4.70 13.17 -16.99
CA ASP A 45 5.20 14.11 -17.99
C ASP A 45 6.73 14.33 -17.83
N SER A 46 7.35 13.77 -16.79
CA SER A 46 8.77 13.94 -16.49
C SER A 46 9.64 13.01 -17.31
N THR A 47 10.71 13.55 -17.89
CA THR A 47 11.76 12.74 -18.53
C THR A 47 12.82 12.27 -17.53
N ILE A 48 12.80 12.80 -16.30
CA ILE A 48 13.73 12.44 -15.22
C ILE A 48 13.02 11.49 -14.25
N PRO A 49 13.59 10.29 -13.98
CA PRO A 49 13.04 9.37 -12.99
C PRO A 49 12.93 10.03 -11.61
N PHE A 50 11.85 9.72 -10.87
CA PHE A 50 11.63 10.27 -9.53
C PHE A 50 12.83 10.05 -8.59
N ASN A 51 13.46 8.87 -8.64
CA ASN A 51 14.63 8.55 -7.82
C ASN A 51 15.81 9.51 -8.10
N ASP A 52 16.03 9.89 -9.35
CA ASP A 52 17.12 10.81 -9.71
C ASP A 52 16.81 12.23 -9.24
N ILE A 53 15.55 12.65 -9.31
CA ILE A 53 15.09 13.93 -8.74
C ILE A 53 15.40 13.96 -7.24
N VAL A 54 15.07 12.89 -6.50
CA VAL A 54 15.37 12.79 -5.06
C VAL A 54 16.87 12.86 -4.77
N LYS A 55 17.68 12.08 -5.50
CA LYS A 55 19.13 12.05 -5.33
C LYS A 55 19.79 13.42 -5.53
N LEU A 56 19.33 14.17 -6.54
CA LEU A 56 19.86 15.48 -6.91
C LEU A 56 19.42 16.61 -5.96
N ASN A 57 18.36 16.40 -5.18
CA ASN A 57 17.79 17.42 -4.27
C ASN A 57 18.09 17.12 -2.79
N ALA A 58 19.28 16.57 -2.50
CA ALA A 58 19.71 16.32 -1.13
C ALA A 58 19.71 17.61 -0.29
N ASN A 59 19.08 17.56 0.89
CA ASN A 59 18.86 18.69 1.81
C ASN A 59 18.07 19.88 1.23
N CYS A 60 17.42 19.71 0.08
CA CYS A 60 16.52 20.69 -0.51
C CYS A 60 15.06 20.23 -0.33
N GLU A 61 14.16 21.11 0.10
CA GLU A 61 12.73 20.77 0.22
C GLU A 61 12.13 20.46 -1.17
N LEU A 62 11.47 19.30 -1.27
CA LEU A 62 10.64 18.90 -2.38
C LEU A 62 9.16 19.05 -1.98
N THR A 63 8.35 19.55 -2.89
CA THR A 63 6.88 19.50 -2.77
C THR A 63 6.37 18.33 -3.59
N LEU A 64 5.78 17.32 -2.94
CA LEU A 64 5.21 16.16 -3.61
C LEU A 64 3.69 16.29 -3.66
N GLU A 65 3.10 15.99 -4.80
CA GLU A 65 1.66 15.73 -4.90
C GLU A 65 1.43 14.24 -4.70
N VAL A 66 0.63 13.91 -3.68
CA VAL A 66 0.32 12.53 -3.28
C VAL A 66 -1.17 12.29 -3.47
N TYR A 67 -1.52 11.39 -4.37
CA TYR A 67 -2.87 10.91 -4.57
C TYR A 67 -3.15 9.74 -3.62
N ASN A 68 -4.20 9.85 -2.81
CA ASN A 68 -4.69 8.77 -1.97
C ASN A 68 -5.82 8.02 -2.67
N LEU A 69 -5.64 6.71 -2.79
CA LEU A 69 -6.52 5.80 -3.50
C LEU A 69 -7.89 5.66 -2.81
N ILE A 70 -7.92 5.71 -1.48
CA ILE A 70 -9.15 5.53 -0.70
C ILE A 70 -9.98 6.81 -0.68
N GLU A 71 -9.33 7.95 -0.41
CA GLU A 71 -9.99 9.24 -0.33
C GLU A 71 -10.28 9.85 -1.72
N GLU A 72 -9.70 9.26 -2.77
CA GLU A 72 -9.72 9.75 -4.15
C GLU A 72 -9.27 11.23 -4.27
N LYS A 73 -8.33 11.64 -3.43
CA LYS A 73 -7.87 13.03 -3.32
C LYS A 73 -6.36 13.13 -3.36
N SER A 74 -5.89 14.21 -3.99
CA SER A 74 -4.50 14.63 -3.88
C SER A 74 -4.29 15.53 -2.68
N ARG A 75 -3.13 15.42 -2.05
CA ARG A 75 -2.60 16.37 -1.08
C ARG A 75 -1.17 16.74 -1.44
N GLU A 76 -0.78 17.97 -1.12
CA GLU A 76 0.61 18.39 -1.20
C GLU A 76 1.31 18.08 0.13
N ILE A 77 2.50 17.49 0.05
CA ILE A 77 3.38 17.30 1.19
C ILE A 77 4.74 17.91 0.88
N LYS A 78 5.40 18.41 1.92
CA LYS A 78 6.77 18.94 1.83
C LYS A 78 7.70 17.96 2.53
N VAL A 79 8.75 17.55 1.84
CA VAL A 79 9.73 16.60 2.38
C VAL A 79 11.12 17.00 1.91
N THR A 80 12.11 16.86 2.79
CA THR A 80 13.51 17.15 2.47
C THR A 80 14.29 15.84 2.44
N PRO A 81 14.76 15.37 1.28
CA PRO A 81 15.67 14.23 1.22
C PRO A 81 16.92 14.49 2.07
N ARG A 82 17.36 13.49 2.81
CA ARG A 82 18.56 13.59 3.65
C ARG A 82 19.76 13.09 2.87
N THR A 83 20.91 13.76 2.99
CA THR A 83 22.16 13.21 2.45
C THR A 83 22.60 11.99 3.24
N ILE A 84 22.72 10.85 2.57
CA ILE A 84 23.30 9.61 3.09
C ILE A 84 24.29 9.11 2.04
N ASP A 85 25.54 8.90 2.45
CA ASP A 85 26.64 8.49 1.56
C ASP A 85 26.82 9.37 0.31
N GLY A 86 26.49 10.66 0.43
CA GLY A 86 26.61 11.64 -0.65
C GLY A 86 25.40 11.74 -1.59
N GLU A 87 24.37 10.92 -1.41
CA GLU A 87 23.13 10.97 -2.19
C GLU A 87 21.94 11.43 -1.35
N GLY A 88 20.98 12.12 -1.97
CA GLY A 88 19.69 12.42 -1.35
C GLY A 88 18.84 11.15 -1.22
N VAL A 89 18.30 10.90 -0.02
CA VAL A 89 17.48 9.73 0.29
C VAL A 89 16.19 10.15 1.02
N LEU A 90 15.05 9.68 0.52
CA LEU A 90 13.75 9.82 1.19
C LEU A 90 13.41 8.64 2.11
N GLY A 91 13.91 7.45 1.81
CA GLY A 91 13.58 6.23 2.55
C GLY A 91 12.18 5.70 2.25
N VAL A 92 11.87 5.54 0.96
CA VAL A 92 10.59 5.01 0.49
C VAL A 92 10.83 3.99 -0.63
N ALA A 93 10.13 2.87 -0.59
CA ALA A 93 10.07 1.91 -1.69
C ALA A 93 8.87 2.22 -2.57
N LEU A 94 9.06 2.21 -3.89
CA LEU A 94 8.06 2.63 -4.85
C LEU A 94 7.88 1.60 -5.96
N ARG A 95 6.66 1.52 -6.49
CA ARG A 95 6.36 0.80 -7.74
C ARG A 95 5.55 1.69 -8.66
N TYR A 96 5.89 1.70 -9.95
CA TYR A 96 5.09 2.42 -10.93
C TYR A 96 3.90 1.55 -11.30
N GLU A 97 2.69 2.02 -10.99
CA GLU A 97 1.46 1.23 -11.13
C GLU A 97 0.31 2.08 -11.67
N ASN A 98 -0.72 1.39 -12.18
CA ASN A 98 -2.00 1.99 -12.50
C ASN A 98 -2.89 2.01 -11.24
N SER A 99 -3.42 3.19 -10.89
CA SER A 99 -4.22 3.34 -9.66
C SER A 99 -5.56 2.63 -9.73
N ILE A 100 -6.18 2.54 -10.90
CA ILE A 100 -7.46 1.83 -11.10
C ILE A 100 -7.27 0.33 -10.90
N GLN A 101 -6.17 -0.21 -11.42
CA GLN A 101 -5.81 -1.60 -11.21
C GLN A 101 -5.56 -1.87 -9.72
N ALA A 102 -4.71 -1.08 -9.08
CA ALA A 102 -4.43 -1.18 -7.64
C ALA A 102 -5.69 -1.12 -6.77
N TRP A 103 -6.70 -0.33 -7.16
CA TRP A 103 -7.99 -0.30 -6.48
C TRP A 103 -8.74 -1.62 -6.61
N SER A 104 -8.79 -2.19 -7.82
CA SER A 104 -9.51 -3.43 -8.10
C SER A 104 -8.95 -4.66 -7.37
N GLU A 105 -7.68 -4.60 -6.96
CA GLU A 105 -6.95 -5.66 -6.25
C GLU A 105 -7.19 -5.63 -4.72
N THR A 106 -7.96 -4.67 -4.21
CA THR A 106 -8.27 -4.60 -2.78
C THR A 106 -9.22 -5.73 -2.37
N LEU A 107 -8.86 -6.46 -1.32
CA LEU A 107 -9.62 -7.62 -0.83
C LEU A 107 -10.30 -7.31 0.51
N HIS A 108 -11.60 -7.56 0.61
CA HIS A 108 -12.36 -7.29 1.82
C HIS A 108 -12.40 -8.52 2.73
N ILE A 109 -11.98 -8.34 3.99
CA ILE A 109 -12.10 -9.38 5.00
C ILE A 109 -13.53 -9.42 5.52
N THR A 110 -14.32 -10.40 5.06
CA THR A 110 -15.73 -10.54 5.47
C THR A 110 -15.89 -11.32 6.76
N LYS A 111 -14.91 -12.18 7.08
CA LYS A 111 -14.89 -12.97 8.31
C LYS A 111 -13.47 -13.30 8.73
N VAL A 112 -13.27 -13.33 10.05
CA VAL A 112 -12.07 -13.86 10.70
C VAL A 112 -12.50 -15.08 11.49
N LEU A 113 -11.88 -16.24 11.23
CA LEU A 113 -12.23 -17.49 11.91
C LEU A 113 -11.66 -17.49 13.33
N ASP A 114 -12.46 -17.88 14.32
CA ASP A 114 -12.09 -17.79 15.74
C ASP A 114 -10.91 -18.69 16.13
N ASP A 115 -10.67 -19.77 15.38
CA ASP A 115 -9.54 -20.70 15.52
C ASP A 115 -8.52 -20.59 14.37
N GLY A 116 -8.64 -19.55 13.55
CA GLY A 116 -7.78 -19.30 12.40
C GLY A 116 -6.54 -18.44 12.74
N PRO A 117 -5.45 -18.56 11.98
CA PRO A 117 -4.23 -17.76 12.18
C PRO A 117 -4.45 -16.24 12.19
N ALA A 118 -5.32 -15.73 11.33
CA ALA A 118 -5.66 -14.30 11.25
C ALA A 118 -6.21 -13.71 12.56
N LYS A 119 -6.81 -14.52 13.43
CA LYS A 119 -7.32 -14.05 14.73
C LYS A 119 -6.21 -13.52 15.63
N GLU A 120 -5.02 -14.12 15.53
CA GLU A 120 -3.88 -13.82 16.41
C GLU A 120 -3.25 -12.46 16.13
N VAL A 121 -3.48 -11.92 14.93
CA VAL A 121 -2.90 -10.64 14.48
C VAL A 121 -3.90 -9.48 14.52
N GLY A 122 -5.09 -9.71 15.09
CA GLY A 122 -6.08 -8.66 15.32
C GLY A 122 -6.72 -8.11 14.05
N LEU A 123 -6.96 -8.96 13.04
CA LEU A 123 -7.81 -8.59 11.91
C LEU A 123 -9.28 -8.51 12.34
N VAL A 124 -10.00 -7.56 11.75
CA VAL A 124 -11.39 -7.24 12.08
C VAL A 124 -12.27 -7.41 10.84
N ALA A 125 -13.18 -8.38 10.91
CA ALA A 125 -14.17 -8.62 9.86
C ALA A 125 -15.02 -7.38 9.59
N ASN A 126 -15.29 -7.11 8.32
CA ASN A 126 -16.07 -5.98 7.79
C ASN A 126 -15.46 -4.58 7.97
N GLU A 127 -14.34 -4.46 8.67
CA GLU A 127 -13.61 -3.19 8.85
C GLU A 127 -12.25 -3.18 8.16
N ASP A 128 -11.61 -4.33 8.04
CA ASP A 128 -10.29 -4.45 7.44
C ASP A 128 -10.33 -4.91 5.98
N PHE A 129 -9.44 -4.30 5.19
CA PHE A 129 -9.25 -4.57 3.77
C PHE A 129 -7.78 -4.80 3.50
N ILE A 130 -7.44 -5.90 2.86
CA ILE A 130 -6.08 -6.18 2.40
C ILE A 130 -5.87 -5.36 1.13
N VAL A 131 -4.87 -4.47 1.16
CA VAL A 131 -4.55 -3.56 0.05
C VAL A 131 -3.28 -3.97 -0.71
N GLY A 132 -2.56 -4.97 -0.21
CA GLY A 132 -1.43 -5.58 -0.90
C GLY A 132 -0.47 -6.34 0.00
N SER A 133 0.62 -6.80 -0.60
CA SER A 133 1.75 -7.47 0.04
C SER A 133 3.05 -6.95 -0.56
N LYS A 134 4.14 -6.96 0.23
CA LYS A 134 5.49 -6.70 -0.29
C LYS A 134 6.22 -7.98 -0.71
N ASP A 135 5.70 -9.13 -0.33
CA ASP A 135 6.38 -10.42 -0.54
C ASP A 135 6.02 -11.06 -1.88
N PHE A 136 4.90 -10.67 -2.48
CA PHE A 136 4.38 -11.17 -3.75
C PHE A 136 3.44 -10.15 -4.39
N ASP A 137 3.18 -10.30 -5.68
CA ASP A 137 2.19 -9.51 -6.41
C ASP A 137 0.80 -10.10 -6.11
N MET A 138 -0.07 -9.29 -5.49
CA MET A 138 -1.40 -9.71 -5.03
C MET A 138 -2.47 -9.10 -5.93
N GLU A 139 -2.70 -9.72 -7.09
CA GLU A 139 -3.71 -9.34 -8.07
C GLU A 139 -5.07 -10.01 -7.80
N SER A 140 -5.06 -11.14 -7.09
CA SER A 140 -6.28 -11.92 -6.82
C SER A 140 -6.28 -12.65 -5.47
N ILE A 141 -7.44 -13.20 -5.11
CA ILE A 141 -7.57 -14.11 -3.95
C ILE A 141 -6.74 -15.37 -4.18
N ASP A 142 -6.74 -15.93 -5.39
CA ASP A 142 -6.05 -17.18 -5.71
C ASP A 142 -4.54 -17.06 -5.46
N GLU A 143 -3.92 -15.94 -5.83
CA GLU A 143 -2.49 -15.68 -5.58
C GLU A 143 -2.16 -15.54 -4.09
N LEU A 144 -3.04 -14.88 -3.34
CA LEU A 144 -2.90 -14.80 -1.88
C LEU A 144 -2.99 -16.20 -1.24
N GLU A 145 -3.92 -17.04 -1.70
CA GLU A 145 -4.07 -18.41 -1.21
C GLU A 145 -2.87 -19.29 -1.58
N GLU A 146 -2.41 -19.26 -2.85
CA GLU A 146 -1.22 -19.99 -3.31
C GLU A 146 0.03 -19.60 -2.52
N TYR A 147 0.24 -18.30 -2.30
CA TYR A 147 1.35 -17.82 -1.50
C TYR A 147 1.26 -18.32 -0.05
N ALA A 148 0.07 -18.30 0.55
CA ALA A 148 -0.16 -18.76 1.92
C ALA A 148 -0.02 -20.29 2.09
N GLU A 149 -0.22 -21.07 1.04
CA GLU A 149 0.01 -22.53 1.02
C GLU A 149 1.49 -22.89 1.02
N THR A 150 2.31 -22.10 0.33
CA THR A 150 3.73 -22.41 0.12
C THR A 150 4.66 -21.74 1.12
N ASN A 151 4.19 -20.69 1.80
CA ASN A 151 4.97 -19.93 2.77
C ASN A 151 4.39 -20.05 4.19
N PRO A 152 5.23 -20.14 5.24
CA PRO A 152 4.78 -20.22 6.64
C PRO A 152 4.43 -18.85 7.24
N TYR A 153 4.79 -17.75 6.57
CA TYR A 153 4.49 -16.39 6.99
C TYR A 153 4.00 -15.59 5.79
N VAL A 154 2.95 -14.80 5.99
CA VAL A 154 2.39 -13.93 4.96
C VAL A 154 2.31 -12.50 5.50
N ASN A 155 3.08 -11.57 4.93
CA ASN A 155 3.01 -10.16 5.30
C ASN A 155 1.98 -9.43 4.44
N LEU A 156 0.98 -8.86 5.08
CA LEU A 156 -0.11 -8.14 4.42
C LEU A 156 -0.15 -6.70 4.88
N TYR A 157 -0.46 -5.80 3.96
CA TYR A 157 -0.83 -4.43 4.24
C TYR A 157 -2.34 -4.33 4.30
N VAL A 158 -2.85 -3.84 5.42
CA VAL A 158 -4.28 -3.84 5.74
C VAL A 158 -4.73 -2.42 6.05
N TYR A 159 -5.63 -1.91 5.22
CA TYR A 159 -6.37 -0.70 5.50
C TYR A 159 -7.51 -1.00 6.48
N SER A 160 -7.58 -0.24 7.57
CA SER A 160 -8.69 -0.30 8.50
C SER A 160 -9.64 0.86 8.29
N ASN A 161 -10.90 0.56 8.03
CA ASN A 161 -11.96 1.56 7.91
C ASN A 161 -12.22 2.29 9.25
N ALA A 162 -12.00 1.62 10.38
CA ALA A 162 -12.15 2.21 11.71
C ALA A 162 -11.09 3.28 12.02
N THR A 163 -9.83 3.06 11.62
CA THR A 163 -8.73 4.00 11.90
C THR A 163 -8.37 4.89 10.72
N LYS A 164 -8.90 4.60 9.53
CA LYS A 164 -8.58 5.27 8.27
C LYS A 164 -7.07 5.26 7.99
N SER A 165 -6.43 4.11 8.25
CA SER A 165 -4.99 3.94 8.09
C SER A 165 -4.61 2.54 7.67
N VAL A 166 -3.47 2.43 7.00
CA VAL A 166 -2.83 1.14 6.66
C VAL A 166 -1.89 0.71 7.79
N ARG A 167 -1.89 -0.59 8.10
CA ARG A 167 -0.93 -1.25 8.97
C ARG A 167 -0.40 -2.53 8.31
N SER A 168 0.84 -2.91 8.64
CA SER A 168 1.39 -4.20 8.26
C SER A 168 1.01 -5.26 9.30
N VAL A 169 0.63 -6.46 8.84
CA VAL A 169 0.37 -7.63 9.69
C VAL A 169 1.10 -8.85 9.11
N THR A 170 1.59 -9.74 9.97
CA THR A 170 2.24 -10.98 9.55
C THR A 170 1.46 -12.17 10.07
N ILE A 171 0.80 -12.91 9.18
CA ILE A 171 0.04 -14.11 9.54
C ILE A 171 0.97 -15.33 9.50
N ASN A 172 1.02 -16.11 10.58
CA ASN A 172 1.74 -17.39 10.61
C ASN A 172 0.82 -18.52 10.14
N THR A 173 1.04 -18.99 8.92
CA THR A 173 0.25 -20.02 8.22
C THR A 173 0.87 -21.42 8.34
N GLY A 174 1.97 -21.57 9.10
CA GLY A 174 2.72 -22.81 9.26
C GLY A 174 2.07 -23.88 10.16
N TYR A 175 0.82 -23.67 10.58
CA TYR A 175 0.06 -24.55 11.48
C TYR A 175 -1.08 -25.24 10.70
N PRO A 176 -0.83 -26.40 10.04
CA PRO A 176 -1.82 -27.07 9.19
C PRO A 176 -3.08 -27.53 9.95
N GLU A 177 -3.03 -27.59 11.28
CA GLU A 177 -4.14 -27.94 12.15
C GLU A 177 -5.18 -26.83 12.35
N LYS A 178 -4.84 -25.57 12.04
CA LYS A 178 -5.78 -24.43 12.15
C LYS A 178 -6.67 -24.36 10.91
N LYS A 179 -7.94 -23.93 11.09
CA LYS A 179 -8.91 -23.89 9.99
C LYS A 179 -8.53 -22.86 8.93
N GLY A 180 -8.23 -23.34 7.73
CA GLY A 180 -7.82 -22.51 6.59
C GLY A 180 -6.41 -21.93 6.78
N ARG A 181 -5.61 -21.85 5.71
CA ARG A 181 -4.22 -21.38 5.79
C ARG A 181 -4.10 -20.00 6.42
N LEU A 182 -4.98 -19.07 6.05
CA LEU A 182 -5.02 -17.72 6.60
C LEU A 182 -6.03 -17.55 7.75
N GLY A 183 -7.08 -18.37 7.80
CA GLY A 183 -8.17 -18.19 8.76
C GLY A 183 -9.11 -17.03 8.44
N LEU A 184 -9.26 -16.70 7.15
CA LEU A 184 -10.07 -15.59 6.64
C LEU A 184 -11.12 -16.09 5.66
N GLU A 185 -12.29 -15.44 5.62
CA GLU A 185 -13.15 -15.42 4.44
C GLU A 185 -12.99 -14.04 3.79
N ILE A 186 -12.74 -14.04 2.47
CA ILE A 186 -12.40 -12.86 1.69
C ILE A 186 -13.42 -12.68 0.57
N ALA A 187 -13.78 -11.44 0.26
CA ALA A 187 -14.66 -11.12 -0.85
C ALA A 187 -14.13 -9.93 -1.67
N ILE A 188 -14.57 -9.89 -2.93
CA ILE A 188 -14.27 -8.82 -3.89
C ILE A 188 -15.57 -8.28 -4.50
N GLY A 189 -15.47 -7.13 -5.17
CA GLY A 189 -16.55 -6.54 -5.95
C GLY A 189 -17.23 -5.34 -5.29
N ALA A 190 -18.20 -4.76 -5.99
CA ALA A 190 -18.75 -3.44 -5.67
C ALA A 190 -19.45 -3.32 -4.30
N LEU A 191 -19.89 -4.43 -3.71
CA LEU A 191 -20.48 -4.45 -2.36
C LEU A 191 -19.42 -4.61 -1.25
N HIS A 192 -18.20 -4.94 -1.64
CA HIS A 192 -17.04 -5.21 -0.79
C HIS A 192 -15.91 -4.20 -1.05
N SER A 193 -16.22 -3.03 -1.62
CA SER A 193 -15.25 -1.96 -1.78
C SER A 193 -15.10 -1.15 -0.49
N ILE A 194 -13.93 -0.51 -0.33
CA ILE A 194 -13.71 0.48 0.72
C ILE A 194 -14.68 1.65 0.55
N LYS A 195 -15.19 2.18 1.66
CA LYS A 195 -16.14 3.30 1.72
C LYS A 195 -15.60 4.50 2.50
#